data_AF-A0A7S3F4Q7-F1
#
_entry.id   AF-A0A7S3F4Q7-F1
#
_cell.length_a   1.000
_cell.length_b   1.000
_cell.length_c   1.000
_cell.angle_alpha   90.00
_cell.angle_beta   90.00
_cell.angle_gamma   90.00
#
_symmetry.space_group_name_H-M   'P 1'
#
loop_
_entity.id
_entity.type
_entity.pdbx_description
1 polymer ?
#
loop_
_entity_poly.entity_id
_entity_poly.type
_entity_poly.pdbx_seq_one_letter_code
_entity_poly.pdbx_strand_id
1 'polypeptide(L)'
;QSRLPRPVARGIMDMDTCCIYFCTGLSSFGVLGLLFMGALLTHGGEWFLGVSAEQAPPAAAACYLGAGIYGLYLLVCGMRLKKLGSKASSEHLDDEEEM
;
A
#
# COMPACT_ATOMS: atom_id res chain seq x y z
N GLN A 1 13.55 28.01 31.40
CA GLN A 1 12.51 28.55 30.50
C GLN A 1 12.99 28.38 29.07
N SER A 2 12.42 27.41 28.34
CA SER A 2 12.38 27.39 26.86
C SER A 2 11.53 26.19 26.42
N ARG A 3 10.20 26.35 26.53
CA ARG A 3 9.21 25.43 25.93
C ARG A 3 9.26 25.62 24.41
N LEU A 4 9.94 24.74 23.69
CA LEU A 4 9.79 24.63 22.24
C LEU A 4 8.37 24.13 21.91
N PRO A 5 7.69 24.70 20.91
CA PRO A 5 6.29 24.43 20.64
C PRO A 5 6.13 22.98 20.13
N ARG A 6 5.33 22.19 20.86
CA ARG A 6 4.99 20.78 20.58
C ARG A 6 3.94 20.50 19.47
N PRO A 7 3.34 21.44 18.69
CA PRO A 7 2.31 21.04 17.70
C PRO A 7 2.90 20.55 16.36
N VAL A 8 4.11 20.99 15.97
CA VAL A 8 4.65 20.69 14.63
C VAL A 8 5.09 19.22 14.50
N ALA A 9 5.71 18.66 15.54
CA ALA A 9 6.17 17.26 15.51
C ALA A 9 5.02 16.24 15.45
N ARG A 10 3.87 16.56 16.08
CA ARG A 10 2.68 15.70 16.05
C ARG A 10 2.05 15.66 14.65
N GLY A 11 1.94 16.82 13.99
CA GLY A 11 1.41 16.92 12.63
C GLY A 11 2.25 16.20 11.57
N ILE A 12 3.59 16.21 11.69
CA ILE A 12 4.48 15.49 10.77
C ILE A 12 4.32 13.96 10.93
N MET A 13 4.22 13.45 12.16
CA MET A 13 4.02 12.02 12.41
C MET A 13 2.63 11.52 11.96
N ASP A 14 1.57 12.31 12.15
CA ASP A 14 0.22 11.98 11.66
C ASP A 14 0.17 11.94 10.11
N MET A 15 0.83 12.90 9.44
CA MET A 15 0.89 12.94 7.97
C MET A 15 1.65 11.75 7.39
N ASP A 16 2.83 11.41 7.92
CA ASP A 16 3.60 10.24 7.49
C ASP A 16 2.82 8.94 7.71
N THR A 17 2.12 8.82 8.84
CA THR A 17 1.28 7.65 9.16
C THR A 17 0.12 7.53 8.17
N CYS A 18 -0.59 8.63 7.91
CA CYS A 18 -1.65 8.68 6.90
C CYS A 18 -1.13 8.33 5.50
N CYS A 19 0.05 8.83 5.13
CA CYS A 19 0.69 8.54 3.84
C CYS A 19 1.04 7.06 3.71
N ILE A 20 1.53 6.41 4.78
CA ILE A 20 1.85 4.98 4.74
C ILE A 20 0.57 4.13 4.67
N TYR A 21 -0.48 4.46 5.42
CA TYR A 21 -1.76 3.76 5.32
C TYR A 21 -2.38 3.92 3.93
N PHE A 22 -2.37 5.14 3.39
CA PHE A 22 -2.86 5.43 2.05
C PHE A 22 -2.01 4.71 0.98
N CYS A 23 -0.69 4.71 1.09
CA CYS A 23 0.22 3.96 0.23
C CYS A 23 -0.12 2.47 0.24
N THR A 24 -0.33 1.90 1.44
CA THR A 24 -0.61 0.47 1.60
C THR A 24 -1.99 0.12 1.04
N GLY A 25 -2.99 0.96 1.30
CA GLY A 25 -4.35 0.83 0.77
C GLY A 25 -4.40 0.91 -0.75
N LEU A 26 -3.87 1.98 -1.35
CA LEU A 26 -3.81 2.14 -2.80
C LEU A 26 -3.03 1.03 -3.48
N SER A 27 -1.88 0.64 -2.92
CA SER A 27 -1.07 -0.44 -3.50
C SER A 27 -1.80 -1.78 -3.41
N SER A 28 -2.53 -2.05 -2.33
CA SER A 28 -3.28 -3.31 -2.18
C SER A 28 -4.41 -3.41 -3.18
N PHE A 29 -5.16 -2.31 -3.38
CA PHE A 29 -6.20 -2.23 -4.39
C PHE A 29 -5.63 -2.34 -5.80
N GLY A 30 -4.52 -1.67 -6.07
CA GLY A 30 -3.80 -1.73 -7.35
C GLY A 30 -3.34 -3.15 -7.68
N VAL A 31 -2.69 -3.85 -6.73
CA VAL A 31 -2.24 -5.24 -6.92
C VAL A 31 -3.41 -6.16 -7.22
N LEU A 32 -4.45 -6.15 -6.39
CA LEU A 32 -5.60 -7.04 -6.55
C LEU A 32 -6.36 -6.76 -7.85
N GLY A 33 -6.59 -5.48 -8.16
CA GLY A 33 -7.26 -5.06 -9.38
C GLY A 33 -6.48 -5.45 -10.64
N LEU A 34 -5.18 -5.21 -10.67
CA LEU A 34 -4.34 -5.54 -11.82
C LEU A 34 -4.15 -7.05 -11.99
N LEU A 35 -4.02 -7.81 -10.91
CA LEU A 35 -4.00 -9.27 -10.99
C LEU A 35 -5.32 -9.83 -11.52
N PHE A 36 -6.45 -9.29 -11.05
CA PHE A 36 -7.77 -9.69 -11.52
C PHE A 36 -7.96 -9.40 -13.01
N MET A 37 -7.58 -8.19 -13.46
CA MET A 37 -7.63 -7.83 -14.88
C MET A 37 -6.68 -8.71 -15.71
N GLY A 38 -5.42 -8.88 -15.29
CA GLY A 38 -4.46 -9.74 -15.98
C GLY A 38 -4.96 -11.18 -16.14
N ALA A 39 -5.59 -11.73 -15.09
CA ALA A 39 -6.21 -13.06 -15.14
C ALA A 39 -7.38 -13.10 -16.14
N LEU A 40 -8.27 -12.10 -16.12
CA LEU A 40 -9.37 -12.01 -17.08
C LEU A 40 -8.86 -11.99 -18.52
N LEU A 41 -7.87 -11.15 -18.84
CA LEU A 41 -7.31 -11.10 -20.19
C LEU A 41 -6.63 -12.42 -20.61
N THR A 42 -6.03 -13.16 -19.66
CA THR A 42 -5.38 -14.45 -19.93
C THR A 42 -6.40 -15.57 -20.23
N HIS A 43 -7.61 -15.47 -19.66
CA HIS A 43 -8.68 -16.47 -19.80
C HIS A 43 -9.70 -16.13 -20.90
N GLY A 44 -9.42 -15.19 -21.81
CA GLY A 44 -10.34 -14.80 -22.89
C GLY A 44 -11.42 -13.79 -22.48
N GLY A 45 -11.17 -13.03 -21.40
CA GLY A 45 -12.01 -11.91 -20.93
C GLY A 45 -11.80 -10.62 -21.71
N GLU A 46 -11.25 -10.69 -22.92
CA GLU A 46 -11.02 -9.58 -23.84
C GLU A 46 -12.28 -8.72 -24.10
N TRP A 47 -13.47 -9.33 -24.03
CA TRP A 47 -14.76 -8.64 -24.09
C TRP A 47 -15.02 -7.66 -22.92
N PHE A 48 -14.38 -7.87 -21.77
CA PHE A 48 -14.60 -7.08 -20.56
C PHE A 48 -13.87 -5.73 -20.59
N LEU A 49 -12.70 -5.66 -21.26
CA LEU A 49 -11.95 -4.40 -21.45
C LEU A 49 -12.14 -3.78 -22.84
N GLY A 50 -12.85 -4.44 -23.75
CA GLY A 50 -13.03 -3.96 -25.13
C GLY A 50 -11.72 -3.96 -25.94
N VAL A 51 -10.80 -4.87 -25.60
CA VAL A 51 -9.49 -5.01 -26.27
C VAL A 51 -9.59 -6.12 -27.31
N SER A 52 -8.96 -5.95 -28.48
CA SER A 52 -8.89 -6.99 -29.51
C SER A 52 -8.07 -8.20 -29.03
N ALA A 53 -8.42 -9.42 -29.46
CA ALA A 53 -7.72 -10.67 -29.14
C ALA A 53 -6.20 -10.60 -29.29
N GLU A 54 -5.73 -9.92 -30.35
CA GLU A 54 -4.29 -9.73 -30.61
C GLU A 54 -3.58 -8.87 -29.56
N GLN A 55 -4.31 -7.96 -28.92
CA GLN A 55 -3.78 -7.04 -27.90
C GLN A 55 -4.03 -7.54 -26.48
N ALA A 56 -4.83 -8.59 -26.29
CA ALA A 56 -5.08 -9.17 -24.98
C ALA A 56 -3.80 -9.70 -24.28
N PRO A 57 -2.88 -10.43 -24.96
CA PRO A 57 -1.64 -10.89 -24.34
C PRO A 57 -0.70 -9.77 -23.85
N PRO A 58 -0.35 -8.74 -24.64
CA PRO A 58 0.50 -7.65 -24.16
C PRO A 58 -0.18 -6.80 -23.10
N ALA A 59 -1.51 -6.63 -23.16
CA ALA A 59 -2.26 -5.93 -22.11
C ALA A 59 -2.27 -6.73 -20.79
N ALA A 60 -2.41 -8.05 -20.83
CA ALA A 60 -2.29 -8.91 -19.65
C ALA A 60 -0.88 -8.81 -19.04
N ALA A 61 0.16 -8.85 -19.88
CA ALA A 61 1.54 -8.69 -19.44
C ALA A 61 1.76 -7.33 -18.74
N ALA A 62 1.21 -6.24 -19.29
CA ALA A 62 1.25 -4.92 -18.66
C ALA A 62 0.52 -4.90 -17.30
N CYS A 63 -0.62 -5.59 -17.18
CA CYS A 63 -1.33 -5.72 -15.91
C CYS A 63 -0.47 -6.44 -14.85
N TYR A 64 0.19 -7.55 -15.20
CA TYR A 64 1.08 -8.25 -14.28
C TYR A 64 2.32 -7.42 -13.91
N LEU A 65 2.89 -6.68 -14.85
CA LEU A 65 4.01 -5.76 -14.59
C LEU A 65 3.60 -4.65 -13.63
N GLY A 66 2.44 -4.03 -13.87
CA GLY A 66 1.86 -3.03 -12.97
C GLY A 66 1.60 -3.60 -11.58
N ALA A 67 1.02 -4.80 -11.50
CA ALA A 67 0.82 -5.49 -10.22
C ALA A 67 2.14 -5.73 -9.49
N GLY A 68 3.22 -6.05 -10.20
CA GLY A 68 4.56 -6.17 -9.63
C GLY A 68 5.07 -4.86 -9.02
N ILE A 69 4.87 -3.73 -9.70
CA ILE A 69 5.28 -2.40 -9.20
C ILE A 69 4.49 -2.04 -7.94
N TYR A 70 3.16 -2.13 -7.99
CA TYR A 70 2.33 -1.88 -6.80
C TYR A 70 2.63 -2.86 -5.66
N GLY A 71 2.97 -4.13 -5.97
CA GLY A 71 3.39 -5.11 -4.98
C GLY A 71 4.69 -4.75 -4.28
N LEU A 72 5.65 -4.20 -5.02
CA LEU A 72 6.90 -3.65 -4.48
C LEU A 72 6.64 -2.47 -3.53
N TYR A 73 5.79 -1.53 -3.94
CA TYR A 73 5.37 -0.41 -3.08
C TYR A 73 4.65 -0.89 -1.82
N LEU A 74 3.78 -1.90 -1.95
CA LEU A 74 3.09 -2.51 -0.83
C LEU A 74 4.06 -3.17 0.16
N LEU A 75 5.09 -3.87 -0.33
CA LEU A 75 6.13 -4.45 0.52
C LEU A 75 6.91 -3.36 1.26
N VAL A 76 7.34 -2.31 0.57
CA VAL A 76 8.11 -1.21 1.19
C VAL A 76 7.27 -0.48 2.24
N CYS A 77 6.05 -0.06 1.89
CA CYS A 77 5.13 0.62 2.81
C CYS A 77 4.70 -0.30 3.96
N GLY A 78 4.46 -1.59 3.69
CA GLY A 78 4.10 -2.60 4.69
C GLY A 78 5.23 -2.90 5.69
N MET A 79 6.49 -2.99 5.23
CA MET A 79 7.65 -3.15 6.12
C MET A 79 7.82 -1.94 7.05
N ARG A 80 7.57 -0.72 6.53
CA ARG A 80 7.58 0.51 7.33
C ARG A 80 6.44 0.53 8.35
N LEU A 81 5.24 0.11 7.95
CA LEU A 81 4.07 0.01 8.84
C LEU A 81 4.30 -1.00 9.96
N LYS A 82 4.85 -2.19 9.66
CA LYS A 82 5.14 -3.24 10.66
C LYS A 82 6.18 -2.77 11.69
N LYS A 83 7.19 -2.01 11.25
CA LYS A 83 8.19 -1.39 12.13
C LYS A 83 7.60 -0.30 13.03
N LEU A 84 6.63 0.49 12.53
CA LEU A 84 5.91 1.49 13.31
C LEU A 84 4.94 0.84 14.32
N GLY A 85 4.19 -0.18 13.90
CA GLY A 85 3.26 -0.91 14.76
C GLY A 85 3.95 -1.66 15.90
N SER A 86 5.14 -2.22 15.65
CA SER A 86 5.94 -2.84 16.72
C SER A 86 6.47 -1.83 17.74
N LYS A 87 6.66 -0.57 17.34
CA LYS A 87 7.13 0.51 18.23
C LYS A 87 5.97 1.08 19.06
N ALA A 88 4.82 1.29 18.43
CA ALA A 88 3.59 1.73 19.10
C ALA A 88 3.05 0.67 20.08
N SER A 89 3.15 -0.63 19.75
CA SER A 89 2.75 -1.71 20.64
C SER A 89 3.67 -1.87 21.86
N SER A 90 4.93 -1.44 21.78
CA SER A 90 5.84 -1.45 22.93
C SER A 90 5.55 -0.27 23.85
N GLU A 91 5.33 0.92 23.29
CA GLU A 91 4.99 2.13 24.06
C GLU A 91 3.66 1.98 24.83
N HIS A 92 2.70 1.22 24.29
CA HIS A 92 1.43 0.93 24.98
C HIS A 92 1.56 -0.07 26.14
N LEU A 93 2.58 -0.94 26.14
CA LEU A 93 2.85 -1.89 27.23
C LEU A 93 3.59 -1.22 28.40
N ASP A 94 4.40 -0.19 28.13
CA ASP A 94 5.09 0.57 29.16
C ASP A 94 4.10 1.47 29.97
N ASP A 95 2.99 1.92 29.38
CA ASP A 95 1.97 2.73 30.07
C ASP A 95 1.04 1.91 31.00
N GLU A 96 0.91 0.58 30.81
CA GLU A 96 0.06 -0.28 31.66
C GLU A 96 0.81 -0.87 32.88
N GLU A 97 2.15 -0.80 32.92
CA GLU A 97 2.96 -1.33 34.04
C GLU A 97 3.25 -0.29 35.14
N GLU A 98 2.89 1.00 34.93
CA GLU A 98 3.02 2.11 35.90
C GLU A 98 1.71 2.50 36.64
N MET A 99 0.78 1.56 36.89
CA MET A 99 -0.39 1.79 37.77
C MET A 99 -0.44 0.83 38.97
#